data_AF-A0A0M3J6L5-F1
#
_entry.id   AF-A0A0M3J6L5-F1
#
_cell.length_a   1.000
_cell.length_b   1.000
_cell.length_c   1.000
_cell.angle_alpha   90.00
_cell.angle_beta   90.00
_cell.angle_gamma   90.00
#
_symmetry.space_group_name_H-M   'P 1'
#
loop_
_entity.id
_entity.type
_entity.pdbx_description
1 polymer ?
#
loop_
_entity_poly.entity_id
_entity_poly.type
_entity_poly.pdbx_seq_one_letter_code
_entity_poly.pdbx_strand_id
1 'polypeptide(L)'
;LDLLCTKRQEIIYDIFNWSSNEESGVSVLAIANTLDLPERILSRRVGSRLGLNRLCFQPYDHDQIAFIIRNRLSGSSAVQEDALEFASRKVASVSGDLRKALDILRRATQLAINYKAKQLTMKHVQDAVKEASTTASVDLVHSLSRHSLMILRSALAEQISCGLDEFLFSDLLKQYRLQCHVQHIDPLPVSSVYGNAMEMCT
;
A
#
# COMPACT_ATOMS: atom_id res chain seq x y z
N LEU A 1 -15.88 0.49 15.41
CA LEU A 1 -17.05 1.37 15.18
C LEU A 1 -17.48 1.38 13.72
N ASP A 2 -16.52 1.49 12.80
CA ASP A 2 -16.73 1.60 11.34
C ASP A 2 -17.65 0.52 10.75
N LEU A 3 -17.52 -0.74 11.20
CA LEU A 3 -18.35 -1.86 10.72
C LEU A 3 -19.81 -1.83 11.22
N LEU A 4 -20.08 -1.15 12.33
CA LEU A 4 -21.43 -0.99 12.88
C LEU A 4 -22.17 0.21 12.26
N CYS A 5 -21.47 0.98 11.41
CA CYS A 5 -21.99 2.19 10.79
C CYS A 5 -22.86 1.84 9.58
N THR A 6 -24.15 1.63 9.83
CA THR A 6 -25.16 1.40 8.79
C THR A 6 -25.87 2.70 8.40
N LYS A 7 -26.61 2.72 7.29
CA LYS A 7 -27.37 3.92 6.86
C LYS A 7 -28.35 4.44 7.92
N ARG A 8 -28.90 3.56 8.77
CA ARG A 8 -29.88 3.94 9.80
C ARG A 8 -29.26 4.30 11.15
N GLN A 9 -28.05 3.81 11.45
CA GLN A 9 -27.27 4.16 12.65
C GLN A 9 -27.96 3.87 14.00
N GLU A 10 -29.05 3.09 14.01
CA GLU A 10 -29.86 2.78 15.20
C GLU A 10 -29.02 2.13 16.31
N ILE A 11 -28.24 1.11 15.96
CA ILE A 11 -27.38 0.38 16.92
C ILE A 11 -26.35 1.32 17.56
N ILE A 12 -25.74 2.20 16.76
CA ILE A 12 -24.73 3.14 17.28
C ILE A 12 -25.40 4.14 18.22
N TYR A 13 -26.59 4.63 17.87
CA TYR A 13 -27.38 5.52 18.71
C TYR A 13 -27.69 4.87 20.07
N ASP A 14 -28.17 3.62 20.07
CA ASP A 14 -28.56 2.92 21.29
C ASP A 14 -27.37 2.70 22.23
N ILE A 15 -26.22 2.27 21.69
CA ILE A 15 -24.99 2.06 22.47
C ILE A 15 -24.57 3.35 23.18
N PHE A 16 -24.54 4.49 22.48
CA PHE A 16 -24.16 5.77 23.08
C PHE A 16 -25.26 6.35 24.00
N ASN A 17 -26.52 5.97 23.78
CA ASN A 17 -27.62 6.35 24.66
C ASN A 17 -27.53 5.61 26.00
N TRP A 18 -27.12 4.34 26.03
CA TRP A 18 -26.90 3.60 27.27
C TRP A 18 -25.83 4.23 28.16
N SER A 19 -24.73 4.72 27.59
CA SER A 19 -23.70 5.43 28.36
C SER A 19 -24.12 6.83 28.83
N SER A 20 -25.19 7.40 28.27
CA SER A 20 -25.68 8.73 28.68
C SER A 20 -26.62 8.67 29.88
N ASN A 21 -27.15 7.48 30.22
CA ASN A 21 -28.06 7.31 31.35
C ASN A 21 -27.27 7.01 32.63
N GLU A 22 -27.34 7.91 33.61
CA GLU A 22 -26.62 7.81 34.89
C GLU A 22 -27.03 6.55 35.69
N GLU A 23 -28.28 6.10 35.56
CA GLU A 23 -28.76 4.88 36.22
C GLU A 23 -28.22 3.59 35.59
N SER A 24 -27.73 3.65 34.35
CA SER A 24 -27.30 2.45 33.62
C SER A 24 -25.96 1.89 34.09
N GLY A 25 -25.08 2.70 34.68
CA GLY A 25 -23.74 2.28 35.12
C GLY A 25 -22.83 1.74 34.00
N VAL A 26 -23.05 2.15 32.74
CA VAL A 26 -22.31 1.64 31.57
C VAL A 26 -21.31 2.69 31.05
N SER A 27 -20.07 2.26 30.80
CA SER A 27 -19.05 3.05 30.10
C SER A 27 -18.71 2.44 28.74
N VAL A 28 -18.63 3.27 27.69
CA VAL A 28 -18.38 2.83 26.32
C VAL A 28 -17.03 3.36 25.83
N LEU A 29 -16.15 2.44 25.40
CA LEU A 29 -14.91 2.77 24.69
C LEU A 29 -15.05 2.36 23.23
N ALA A 30 -15.14 3.35 22.33
CA ALA A 30 -15.29 3.11 20.91
C ALA A 30 -13.95 3.30 20.17
N ILE A 31 -13.51 2.27 19.45
CA ILE A 31 -12.31 2.31 18.58
C ILE A 31 -12.75 2.35 17.12
N ALA A 32 -12.19 3.29 16.36
CA ALA A 32 -12.47 3.55 14.96
C ALA A 32 -11.18 3.91 14.22
N ASN A 33 -11.08 3.60 12.93
CA ASN A 33 -9.90 3.98 12.14
C ASN A 33 -10.03 5.39 11.56
N THR A 34 -11.25 5.93 11.48
CA THR A 34 -11.51 7.25 10.89
C THR A 34 -11.83 8.26 11.98
N LEU A 35 -11.04 9.34 12.04
CA LEU A 35 -11.21 10.42 13.02
C LEU A 35 -12.55 11.17 12.85
N ASP A 36 -12.98 11.33 11.60
CA ASP A 36 -14.19 12.10 11.26
C ASP A 36 -15.47 11.26 11.29
N LEU A 37 -15.40 9.98 11.67
CA LEU A 37 -16.58 9.10 11.70
C LEU A 37 -17.78 9.73 12.45
N PRO A 38 -17.58 10.42 13.60
CA PRO A 38 -18.68 11.07 14.32
C PRO A 38 -19.27 12.29 13.61
N GLU A 39 -18.53 12.94 12.73
CA GLU A 39 -18.92 14.21 12.10
C GLU A 39 -19.42 14.02 10.65
N ARG A 40 -18.80 13.09 9.91
CA ARG A 40 -19.18 12.75 8.53
C ARG A 40 -20.37 11.81 8.45
N ILE A 41 -20.48 10.89 9.41
CA ILE A 41 -21.42 9.78 9.29
C ILE A 41 -22.48 9.89 10.37
N LEU A 42 -22.10 10.03 11.64
CA LEU A 42 -23.10 10.03 12.72
C LEU A 42 -24.01 11.27 12.67
N SER A 43 -25.32 11.04 12.83
CA SER A 43 -26.28 12.16 12.93
C SER A 43 -25.89 13.12 14.07
N ARG A 44 -26.24 14.42 13.94
CA ARG A 44 -25.97 15.46 14.98
C ARG A 44 -26.38 15.01 16.39
N ARG A 45 -27.41 14.18 16.53
CA ARG A 45 -27.88 13.62 17.82
C ARG A 45 -26.93 12.60 18.44
N VAL A 46 -26.26 11.79 17.63
CA VAL A 46 -25.29 10.78 18.08
C VAL A 46 -23.94 11.47 18.36
N GLY A 47 -23.52 12.39 17.48
CA GLY A 47 -22.29 13.17 17.67
C GLY A 47 -22.30 13.98 18.98
N SER A 48 -23.44 14.56 19.36
CA SER A 48 -23.59 15.29 20.63
C SER A 48 -23.44 14.42 21.87
N ARG A 49 -23.74 13.11 21.80
CA ARG A 49 -23.69 12.18 22.95
C ARG A 49 -22.34 11.48 23.09
N LEU A 50 -21.59 11.36 21.99
CA LEU A 50 -20.21 10.85 22.00
C LEU A 50 -19.27 11.72 22.84
N GLY A 51 -19.62 13.00 23.03
CA GLY A 51 -18.81 13.97 23.73
C GLY A 51 -17.57 14.41 22.95
N LEU A 52 -16.74 15.22 23.61
CA LEU A 52 -15.48 15.77 23.07
C LEU A 52 -14.24 14.96 23.51
N ASN A 53 -14.43 13.92 24.35
CA ASN A 53 -13.35 13.11 24.89
C ASN A 53 -12.84 12.11 23.84
N ARG A 54 -12.04 12.60 22.90
CA ARG A 54 -11.41 11.80 21.85
C ARG A 54 -9.93 11.64 22.14
N LEU A 55 -9.45 10.40 22.07
CA LEU A 55 -8.03 10.09 22.10
C LEU A 55 -7.60 9.62 20.71
N CYS A 56 -6.76 10.41 20.05
CA CYS A 56 -6.23 10.09 18.73
C CYS A 56 -4.87 9.43 18.86
N PHE A 57 -4.77 8.17 18.44
CA PHE A 57 -3.49 7.47 18.31
C PHE A 57 -2.83 7.90 17.01
N GLN A 58 -1.77 8.70 17.12
CA GLN A 58 -0.97 9.10 15.96
C GLN A 58 -0.17 7.90 15.44
N PRO A 59 0.16 7.89 14.13
CA PRO A 59 1.12 6.92 13.60
C PRO A 59 2.42 6.95 14.38
N TYR A 60 3.09 5.79 14.51
CA TYR A 60 4.34 5.72 15.23
C TYR A 60 5.46 6.45 14.47
N ASP A 61 6.26 7.22 15.22
CA ASP A 61 7.52 7.75 14.70
C ASP A 61 8.59 6.65 14.61
N HIS A 62 9.61 6.87 13.81
CA HIS A 62 10.71 5.93 13.62
C HIS A 62 11.39 5.53 14.93
N ASP A 63 11.59 6.48 15.86
CA ASP A 63 12.16 6.20 17.18
C ASP A 63 11.25 5.29 18.01
N GLN A 64 9.93 5.50 17.94
CA GLN A 64 8.95 4.68 18.65
C GLN A 64 8.90 3.26 18.08
N ILE A 65 8.92 3.14 16.74
CA ILE A 65 8.97 1.83 16.05
C ILE A 65 10.25 1.08 16.45
N ALA A 66 11.40 1.73 16.36
CA ALA A 66 12.69 1.14 16.73
C ALA A 66 12.70 0.73 18.21
N PHE A 67 12.22 1.59 19.10
CA PHE A 67 12.13 1.30 20.53
C PHE A 67 11.25 0.08 20.82
N ILE A 68 10.05 0.01 20.24
CA ILE A 68 9.12 -1.11 20.45
C ILE A 68 9.75 -2.42 19.97
N ILE A 69 10.35 -2.42 18.79
CA ILE A 69 10.96 -3.63 18.22
C ILE A 69 12.21 -4.03 19.02
N ARG A 70 13.07 -3.08 19.40
CA ARG A 70 14.25 -3.34 20.23
C ARG A 70 13.87 -3.93 21.58
N ASN A 71 12.83 -3.40 22.21
CA ASN A 71 12.30 -3.92 23.48
C ASN A 71 11.74 -5.34 23.32
N ARG A 72 11.06 -5.64 22.20
CA ARG A 72 10.58 -7.00 21.89
C ARG A 72 11.70 -8.00 21.62
N LEU A 73 12.83 -7.51 21.10
CA LEU A 73 14.02 -8.31 20.80
C LEU A 73 15.04 -8.30 21.96
N SER A 74 14.67 -7.80 23.14
CA SER A 74 15.58 -7.72 24.28
C SER A 74 16.24 -9.07 24.57
N GLY A 75 17.57 -9.12 24.57
CA GLY A 75 18.35 -10.34 24.76
C GLY A 75 18.69 -11.11 23.48
N SER A 76 18.28 -10.62 22.30
CA SER A 76 18.64 -11.20 21.00
C SER A 76 19.62 -10.30 20.24
N SER A 77 20.72 -10.87 19.76
CA SER A 77 21.65 -10.23 18.83
C SER A 77 21.35 -10.60 17.36
N ALA A 78 20.13 -11.07 17.08
CA ALA A 78 19.76 -11.55 15.75
C ALA A 78 19.57 -10.41 14.73
N VAL A 79 19.33 -9.18 15.18
CA VAL A 79 19.11 -8.02 14.31
C VAL A 79 20.18 -6.97 14.56
N GLN A 80 20.82 -6.50 13.49
CA GLN A 80 21.76 -5.39 13.57
C GLN A 80 21.01 -4.06 13.78
N GLU A 81 21.61 -3.16 14.56
CA GLU A 81 21.00 -1.88 14.90
C GLU A 81 20.72 -1.03 13.64
N ASP A 82 21.69 -0.95 12.72
CA ASP A 82 21.53 -0.24 11.45
C ASP A 82 20.37 -0.77 10.60
N ALA A 83 20.13 -2.09 10.65
CA ALA A 83 19.03 -2.74 9.94
C ALA A 83 17.68 -2.37 10.56
N LEU A 84 17.63 -2.30 11.89
CA LEU A 84 16.45 -1.88 12.65
C LEU A 84 16.12 -0.40 12.42
N GLU A 85 17.12 0.48 12.48
CA GLU A 85 16.95 1.91 12.21
C GLU A 85 16.44 2.14 10.79
N PHE A 86 17.03 1.46 9.81
CA PHE A 86 16.61 1.56 8.42
C PHE A 86 15.15 1.10 8.23
N ALA A 87 14.78 -0.04 8.78
CA ALA A 87 13.39 -0.55 8.73
C ALA A 87 12.41 0.46 9.35
N SER A 88 12.76 0.98 10.53
CA SER A 88 11.90 1.87 11.31
C SER A 88 11.68 3.21 10.59
N ARG A 89 12.75 3.84 10.08
CA ARG A 89 12.65 5.08 9.30
C ARG A 89 11.84 4.88 8.02
N LYS A 90 12.05 3.77 7.32
CA LYS A 90 11.34 3.51 6.08
C LYS A 90 9.83 3.38 6.31
N VAL A 91 9.41 2.66 7.35
CA VAL A 91 7.98 2.47 7.64
C VAL A 91 7.32 3.73 8.19
N ALA A 92 8.01 4.48 9.06
CA ALA A 92 7.54 5.77 9.56
C ALA A 92 7.29 6.75 8.41
N SER A 93 8.18 6.81 7.42
CA SER A 93 8.04 7.70 6.26
C SER A 93 6.83 7.41 5.36
N VAL A 94 6.30 6.18 5.40
CA VAL A 94 5.19 5.75 4.52
C VAL A 94 3.86 5.70 5.26
N SER A 95 3.84 5.20 6.49
CA SER A 95 2.57 4.97 7.20
C SER A 95 2.64 5.06 8.72
N GLY A 96 3.80 4.77 9.33
CA GLY A 96 3.90 4.63 10.79
C GLY A 96 3.15 3.42 11.37
N ASP A 97 2.79 2.43 10.53
CA ASP A 97 2.13 1.20 10.99
C ASP A 97 3.17 0.16 11.44
N LEU A 98 3.15 -0.15 12.74
CA LEU A 98 4.05 -1.13 13.35
C LEU A 98 3.90 -2.53 12.75
N ARG A 99 2.69 -2.91 12.28
CA ARG A 99 2.47 -4.23 11.66
C ARG A 99 3.30 -4.36 10.38
N LYS A 100 3.31 -3.31 9.55
CA LYS A 100 4.13 -3.29 8.33
C LYS A 100 5.62 -3.39 8.63
N ALA A 101 6.10 -2.76 9.71
CA ALA A 101 7.49 -2.90 10.15
C ALA A 101 7.83 -4.34 10.51
N LEU A 102 6.96 -5.01 11.27
CA LEU A 102 7.13 -6.41 11.63
C LEU A 102 7.07 -7.34 10.41
N ASP A 103 6.19 -7.06 9.44
CA ASP A 103 6.10 -7.83 8.19
C ASP A 103 7.37 -7.71 7.34
N ILE A 104 7.91 -6.49 7.20
CA ILE A 104 9.19 -6.26 6.51
C ILE A 104 10.32 -7.01 7.22
N LEU A 105 10.41 -6.91 8.55
CA LEU A 105 11.46 -7.60 9.31
C LEU A 105 11.32 -9.12 9.24
N ARG A 106 10.09 -9.65 9.26
CA ARG A 106 9.81 -11.07 9.06
C ARG A 106 10.28 -11.52 7.68
N ARG A 107 9.97 -10.76 6.63
CA ARG A 107 10.43 -11.07 5.26
C ARG A 107 11.95 -11.00 5.14
N ALA A 108 12.55 -9.95 5.70
CA ALA A 108 14.01 -9.79 5.72
C ALA A 108 14.69 -10.95 6.48
N THR A 109 14.07 -11.45 7.55
CA THR A 109 14.56 -12.62 8.29
C THR A 109 14.53 -13.87 7.43
N GLN A 110 13.46 -14.09 6.66
CA GLN A 110 13.40 -15.21 5.71
C GLN A 110 14.51 -15.13 4.67
N LEU A 111 14.79 -13.93 4.13
CA LEU A 111 15.91 -13.72 3.21
C LEU A 111 17.26 -14.03 3.88
N ALA A 112 17.47 -13.56 5.11
CA ALA A 112 18.68 -13.85 5.87
C ALA A 112 18.89 -15.36 6.09
N ILE A 113 17.82 -16.11 6.39
CA ILE A 113 17.85 -17.58 6.53
C ILE A 113 18.24 -18.23 5.21
N ASN A 114 17.66 -17.79 4.09
CA ASN A 114 18.00 -18.31 2.75
C ASN A 114 19.48 -18.07 2.41
N TYR A 115 20.03 -16.92 2.81
CA TYR A 115 21.45 -16.59 2.65
C TYR A 115 22.37 -17.22 3.72
N LYS A 116 21.83 -18.05 4.63
CA LYS A 116 22.55 -18.64 5.78
C LYS A 116 23.28 -17.61 6.66
N ALA A 117 22.74 -16.40 6.73
CA ALA A 117 23.28 -15.34 7.57
C ALA A 117 22.91 -15.56 9.04
N LYS A 118 23.84 -15.29 9.95
CA LYS A 118 23.60 -15.40 11.42
C LYS A 118 22.87 -14.20 12.00
N GLN A 119 22.86 -13.06 11.29
CA GLN A 119 22.24 -11.82 11.72
C GLN A 119 21.49 -11.15 10.57
N LEU A 120 20.44 -10.41 10.91
CA LEU A 120 19.72 -9.54 10.00
C LEU A 120 20.54 -8.28 9.74
N THR A 121 20.99 -8.11 8.50
CA THR A 121 21.75 -6.96 8.04
C THR A 121 20.85 -5.96 7.31
N MET A 122 21.35 -4.73 7.14
CA MET A 122 20.65 -3.69 6.38
C MET A 122 20.28 -4.15 4.96
N LYS A 123 21.14 -4.94 4.31
CA LYS A 123 20.90 -5.45 2.94
C LYS A 123 19.64 -6.31 2.86
N HIS A 124 19.44 -7.22 3.83
CA HIS A 124 18.25 -8.08 3.85
C HIS A 124 16.96 -7.25 4.00
N VAL A 125 17.02 -6.17 4.79
CA VAL A 125 15.89 -5.25 4.97
C VAL A 125 15.64 -4.45 3.69
N GLN A 126 16.69 -3.97 3.02
CA GLN A 126 16.56 -3.28 1.72
C GLN A 126 15.90 -4.17 0.68
N ASP A 127 16.33 -5.44 0.58
CA ASP A 127 15.75 -6.40 -0.35
C ASP A 127 14.28 -6.68 -0.02
N ALA A 128 13.95 -6.86 1.26
CA ALA A 128 12.57 -7.08 1.70
C ALA A 128 11.67 -5.86 1.43
N VAL A 129 12.19 -4.64 1.64
CA VAL A 129 11.48 -3.39 1.31
C VAL A 129 11.27 -3.28 -0.19
N LYS A 130 12.28 -3.62 -0.99
CA LYS A 130 12.17 -3.63 -2.45
C LYS A 130 11.10 -4.61 -2.89
N GLU A 131 11.12 -5.84 -2.39
CA GLU A 131 10.12 -6.87 -2.68
C GLU A 131 8.70 -6.43 -2.28
N ALA A 132 8.54 -5.79 -1.12
CA ALA A 132 7.26 -5.27 -0.66
C ALA A 132 6.77 -4.03 -1.44
N SER A 133 7.69 -3.31 -2.10
CA SER A 133 7.37 -2.12 -2.90
C SER A 133 7.19 -2.43 -4.39
N THR A 134 7.74 -3.56 -4.87
CA THR A 134 7.46 -4.07 -6.22
C THR A 134 5.99 -4.41 -6.31
N THR A 135 5.30 -3.67 -7.15
CA THR A 135 3.90 -3.91 -7.44
C THR A 135 3.81 -5.00 -8.50
N ALA A 136 2.78 -5.85 -8.47
CA ALA A 136 2.54 -6.88 -9.48
C ALA A 136 2.57 -6.32 -10.93
N SER A 137 2.23 -5.04 -11.11
CA SER A 137 2.36 -4.33 -12.39
C SER A 137 3.80 -4.22 -12.90
N VAL A 138 4.78 -4.02 -12.01
CA VAL A 138 6.20 -3.93 -12.40
C VAL A 138 6.73 -5.30 -12.81
N ASP A 139 6.39 -6.34 -12.07
CA ASP A 139 6.77 -7.72 -12.40
C ASP A 139 6.10 -8.19 -13.70
N LEU A 140 4.84 -7.83 -13.91
CA LEU A 140 4.12 -8.08 -15.15
C LEU A 140 4.86 -7.44 -16.33
N VAL A 141 5.20 -6.14 -16.24
CA VAL A 141 5.94 -5.44 -17.29
C VAL A 141 7.29 -6.11 -17.59
N HIS A 142 7.99 -6.62 -16.58
CA HIS A 142 9.24 -7.35 -16.77
C HIS A 142 9.06 -8.72 -17.44
N SER A 143 7.91 -9.37 -17.26
CA SER A 143 7.57 -10.66 -17.89
C SER A 143 7.03 -10.54 -19.33
N LEU A 144 6.73 -9.34 -19.80
CA LEU A 144 6.16 -9.11 -21.13
C LEU A 144 7.09 -9.58 -22.25
N SER A 145 6.48 -10.09 -23.32
CA SER A 145 7.20 -10.38 -24.56
C SER A 145 7.84 -9.10 -25.14
N ARG A 146 8.90 -9.26 -25.94
CA ARG A 146 9.59 -8.12 -26.58
C ARG A 146 8.62 -7.22 -27.35
N HIS A 147 7.68 -7.81 -28.10
CA HIS A 147 6.68 -7.04 -28.85
C HIS A 147 5.63 -6.38 -27.94
N SER A 148 5.15 -7.06 -26.89
CA SER A 148 4.21 -6.48 -25.93
C SER A 148 4.82 -5.29 -25.19
N LEU A 149 6.10 -5.39 -24.80
CA LEU A 149 6.83 -4.27 -24.20
C LEU A 149 6.98 -3.09 -25.17
N MET A 150 7.23 -3.37 -26.46
CA MET A 150 7.31 -2.31 -27.48
C MET A 150 5.96 -1.64 -27.73
N ILE A 151 4.86 -2.40 -27.71
CA ILE A 151 3.50 -1.84 -27.79
C ILE A 151 3.28 -0.89 -26.61
N LEU A 152 3.63 -1.29 -25.38
CA LEU A 152 3.52 -0.43 -24.20
C LEU A 152 4.38 0.84 -24.31
N ARG A 153 5.61 0.72 -24.80
CA ARG A 153 6.49 1.88 -25.06
C ARG A 153 5.95 2.80 -26.14
N SER A 154 5.23 2.24 -27.11
CA SER A 154 4.61 3.00 -28.20
C SER A 154 3.36 3.73 -27.71
N ALA A 155 2.57 3.10 -26.85
CA ALA A 155 1.45 3.72 -26.14
C ALA A 155 1.92 4.91 -25.30
N LEU A 156 2.99 4.72 -24.52
CA LEU A 156 3.58 5.78 -23.72
C LEU A 156 4.15 6.93 -24.58
N ALA A 157 4.79 6.60 -25.70
CA ALA A 157 5.28 7.63 -26.64
C ALA A 157 4.13 8.42 -27.26
N GLU A 158 3.04 7.76 -27.63
CA GLU A 158 1.86 8.42 -28.17
C GLU A 158 1.20 9.33 -27.12
N GLN A 159 1.00 8.84 -25.89
CA GLN A 159 0.47 9.62 -24.77
C GLN A 159 1.30 10.88 -24.50
N ILE A 160 2.63 10.77 -24.51
CA ILE A 160 3.53 11.92 -24.33
C ILE A 160 3.43 12.91 -25.50
N SER A 161 3.25 12.40 -26.72
CA SER A 161 3.18 13.23 -27.94
C SER A 161 1.85 13.97 -28.07
N CYS A 162 0.73 13.33 -27.74
CA CYS A 162 -0.61 13.91 -27.88
C CYS A 162 -1.08 14.63 -26.61
N GLY A 163 -0.53 14.27 -25.44
CA GLY A 163 -0.95 14.82 -24.14
C GLY A 163 -2.32 14.33 -23.67
N LEU A 164 -2.88 13.30 -24.31
CA LEU A 164 -4.18 12.71 -23.98
C LEU A 164 -3.99 11.31 -23.41
N ASP A 165 -4.81 10.97 -22.41
CA ASP A 165 -4.81 9.64 -21.79
C ASP A 165 -5.45 8.57 -22.68
N GLU A 166 -6.16 8.99 -23.74
CA GLU A 166 -6.83 8.11 -24.70
C GLU A 166 -6.38 8.46 -26.13
N PHE A 167 -6.11 7.43 -26.94
CA PHE A 167 -5.70 7.56 -28.33
C PHE A 167 -6.19 6.37 -29.16
N LEU A 168 -6.27 6.54 -30.48
CA LEU A 168 -6.74 5.49 -31.38
C LEU A 168 -5.67 4.42 -31.58
N PHE A 169 -6.10 3.17 -31.79
CA PHE A 169 -5.20 2.06 -32.12
C PHE A 169 -4.38 2.31 -33.40
N SER A 170 -4.92 3.09 -34.34
CA SER A 170 -4.19 3.49 -35.55
C SER A 170 -2.93 4.29 -35.24
N ASP A 171 -2.96 5.13 -34.21
CA ASP A 171 -1.84 6.00 -33.84
C ASP A 171 -0.81 5.22 -33.04
N LEU A 172 -1.27 4.35 -32.13
CA LEU A 172 -0.43 3.33 -31.49
C LEU A 172 0.34 2.48 -32.50
N LEU A 173 -0.34 1.99 -33.55
CA LEU A 173 0.27 1.15 -34.58
C LEU A 173 1.35 1.89 -35.38
N LYS A 174 1.16 3.19 -35.65
CA LYS A 174 2.17 4.04 -36.32
C LYS A 174 3.43 4.14 -35.44
N GLN A 175 3.27 4.45 -34.16
CA GLN A 175 4.39 4.54 -33.22
C GLN A 175 5.11 3.21 -33.05
N TYR A 176 4.36 2.11 -32.95
CA TYR A 176 4.93 0.77 -32.83
C TYR A 176 5.81 0.41 -34.04
N ARG A 177 5.32 0.66 -35.26
CA ARG A 177 6.11 0.42 -36.48
C ARG A 177 7.36 1.29 -36.53
N LEU A 178 7.27 2.55 -36.09
CA LEU A 178 8.43 3.43 -35.98
C LEU A 178 9.47 2.88 -35.00
N GLN A 179 9.04 2.44 -33.81
CA GLN A 179 9.94 1.84 -32.81
C GLN A 179 10.54 0.50 -33.28
N CYS A 180 9.78 -0.33 -33.98
CA CYS A 180 10.28 -1.53 -34.66
C CYS A 180 11.39 -1.21 -35.65
N HIS A 181 11.18 -0.19 -36.49
CA HIS A 181 12.19 0.24 -37.44
C HIS A 181 13.47 0.75 -36.76
N VAL A 182 13.35 1.58 -35.72
CA VAL A 182 14.49 2.10 -34.95
C VAL A 182 15.28 0.97 -34.26
N GLN A 183 14.61 -0.07 -33.79
CA GLN A 183 15.25 -1.20 -33.10
C GLN A 183 15.66 -2.34 -34.03
N HIS A 184 15.48 -2.19 -35.34
CA HIS A 184 15.73 -3.24 -36.36
C HIS A 184 15.01 -4.56 -36.06
N ILE A 185 13.73 -4.47 -35.71
CA ILE A 185 12.85 -5.61 -35.43
C ILE A 185 11.73 -5.62 -36.46
N ASP A 186 11.43 -6.80 -37.01
CA ASP A 186 10.32 -6.95 -37.94
C ASP A 186 8.96 -6.76 -37.22
N PRO A 187 8.08 -5.89 -37.74
CA PRO A 187 6.79 -5.65 -37.11
C PRO A 187 5.85 -6.85 -37.29
N LEU A 188 5.19 -7.23 -36.20
CA LEU A 188 4.12 -8.23 -36.23
C LEU A 188 2.93 -7.80 -37.12
N PRO A 189 2.14 -8.76 -37.63
CA PRO A 189 0.87 -8.48 -38.30
C PRO A 189 -0.06 -7.65 -37.42
N VAL A 190 -0.89 -6.81 -38.05
CA VAL A 190 -1.82 -5.91 -37.33
C VAL A 190 -2.76 -6.68 -36.40
N SER A 191 -3.22 -7.86 -36.80
CA SER A 191 -4.06 -8.73 -35.97
C SER A 191 -3.35 -9.20 -34.70
N SER A 192 -2.06 -9.56 -34.79
CA SER A 192 -1.25 -9.97 -33.65
C SER A 192 -0.92 -8.79 -32.72
N VAL A 193 -0.62 -7.62 -33.29
CA VAL A 193 -0.42 -6.39 -32.50
C VAL A 193 -1.70 -6.01 -31.76
N TYR A 194 -2.85 -6.09 -32.44
CA TYR A 194 -4.15 -5.83 -31.82
C TYR A 194 -4.47 -6.84 -30.72
N GLY A 195 -4.24 -8.14 -30.97
CA GLY A 195 -4.42 -9.18 -29.96
C GLY A 195 -3.58 -8.93 -28.70
N ASN A 196 -2.29 -8.66 -28.88
CA ASN A 196 -1.38 -8.36 -27.76
C ASN A 196 -1.78 -7.07 -27.02
N ALA A 197 -2.22 -6.03 -27.75
CA ALA A 197 -2.68 -4.79 -27.13
C ALA A 197 -3.94 -5.01 -26.30
N MET A 198 -4.90 -5.80 -26.81
CA MET A 198 -6.13 -6.13 -26.09
C MET A 198 -5.85 -6.98 -24.84
N GLU A 199 -4.93 -7.95 -24.92
CA GLU A 199 -4.51 -8.76 -23.77
C GLU A 199 -3.88 -7.91 -22.65
N MET A 200 -3.22 -6.80 -23.00
CA MET A 200 -2.66 -5.87 -22.02
C MET A 200 -3.71 -4.93 -21.39
N CYS A 201 -4.89 -4.80 -22.00
CA CYS A 201 -5.99 -3.96 -21.52
C CYS A 201 -6.99 -4.73 -20.62
N THR A 202 -6.89 -6.05 -20.54
CA THR A 202 -7.74 -6.93 -19.71
C THR A 202 -7.08 -7.26 -18.39
#